data_AF-A0A7X7QJH5-F1
#
_entry.id   AF-A0A7X7QJH5-F1
#
_cell.length_a   1.000
_cell.length_b   1.000
_cell.length_c   1.000
_cell.angle_alpha   90.00
_cell.angle_beta   90.00
_cell.angle_gamma   90.00
#
_symmetry.space_group_name_H-M   'P 1'
#
loop_
_entity.id
_entity.type
_entity.pdbx_description
1 polymer ?
#
loop_
_entity_poly.entity_id
_entity_poly.type
_entity_poly.pdbx_seq_one_letter_code
_entity_poly.pdbx_strand_id
1 'polypeptide(L)'
;MQKIIFETARDVYDQMKPSWQGNREFLLAQVIGLVEKVINSDRIRISPPLFNQDELRRRILLTLNMTKIVQHIWEAIRPENTEQLVPVFDNQYPIRSTGDVRTWYTGKPCEWAMRSHINFAVYDSTWEASEAFILDNDQNVEAWVKNDHLGFDILYVNNGVVRKYRPDFLIRLKNGKMLVLEVKGQDSQKDKSKRSFLSEWCKASTTQGGVGVWEWDVSYNPSDVHEILLQHNHHNNPITN
;
A
#
# COMPACT_ATOMS: atom_id res chain seq x y z
N MET A 1 16.97 -5.93 29.70
CA MET A 1 16.50 -6.13 28.31
C MET A 1 15.32 -7.11 28.18
N GLN A 2 15.33 -8.25 28.88
CA GLN A 2 14.41 -9.38 28.69
C GLN A 2 12.90 -9.07 28.63
N LYS A 3 12.40 -8.16 29.47
CA LYS A 3 10.98 -7.72 29.41
C LYS A 3 10.60 -7.18 28.02
N ILE A 4 11.45 -6.36 27.40
CA ILE A 4 11.17 -5.77 26.07
C ILE A 4 11.14 -6.86 25.01
N ILE A 5 12.04 -7.84 25.10
CA ILE A 5 12.07 -8.98 24.17
C ILE A 5 10.76 -9.74 24.23
N PHE A 6 10.29 -10.10 25.43
CA PHE A 6 9.03 -10.83 25.59
C PHE A 6 7.81 -10.01 25.15
N GLU A 7 7.74 -8.72 25.50
CA GLU A 7 6.63 -7.85 25.07
C GLU A 7 6.61 -7.67 23.55
N THR A 8 7.77 -7.42 22.93
CA THR A 8 7.90 -7.30 21.47
C THR A 8 7.55 -8.62 20.78
N ALA A 9 8.04 -9.75 21.29
CA ALA A 9 7.75 -11.07 20.74
C ALA A 9 6.27 -11.44 20.84
N ARG A 10 5.62 -11.13 21.96
CA ARG A 10 4.18 -11.31 22.12
C ARG A 10 3.41 -10.49 21.08
N ASP A 11 3.74 -9.22 20.92
CA ASP A 11 3.03 -8.32 20.01
C ASP A 11 3.24 -8.70 18.53
N VAL A 12 4.43 -9.21 18.15
CA VAL A 12 4.68 -9.80 16.83
C VAL A 12 3.87 -11.09 16.65
N TYR A 13 3.89 -11.97 17.66
CA TYR A 13 3.14 -13.22 17.64
C TYR A 13 1.63 -12.99 17.50
N ASP A 14 1.07 -12.02 18.21
CA ASP A 14 -0.37 -11.68 18.13
C ASP A 14 -0.77 -11.18 16.74
N GLN A 15 0.15 -10.57 15.97
CA GLN A 15 -0.08 -10.20 14.57
C GLN A 15 0.00 -11.42 13.63
N MET A 16 0.82 -12.42 13.95
CA MET A 16 0.99 -13.66 13.17
C MET A 16 -0.11 -14.69 13.43
N LYS A 17 -0.57 -14.78 14.67
CA LYS A 17 -1.47 -15.82 15.16
C LYS A 17 -2.77 -15.99 14.35
N PRO A 18 -3.45 -14.93 13.85
CA PRO A 18 -4.73 -15.09 13.15
C PRO A 18 -4.63 -15.90 11.85
N SER A 19 -3.50 -15.84 11.15
CA SER A 19 -3.28 -16.54 9.88
C SER A 19 -2.44 -17.81 9.99
N TRP A 20 -1.89 -18.10 11.18
CA TRP A 20 -0.99 -19.24 11.38
C TRP A 20 -1.73 -20.58 11.52
N GLN A 21 -1.38 -21.54 10.66
CA GLN A 21 -1.98 -22.89 10.64
C GLN A 21 -1.12 -23.95 11.38
N GLY A 22 0.14 -23.63 11.70
CA GLY A 22 1.07 -24.56 12.35
C GLY A 22 0.95 -24.59 13.88
N ASN A 23 1.90 -25.26 14.54
CA ASN A 23 1.99 -25.29 16.00
C ASN A 23 2.30 -23.89 16.55
N ARG A 24 1.50 -23.46 17.53
CA ARG A 24 1.54 -22.09 18.10
C ARG A 24 2.69 -21.90 19.07
N GLU A 25 3.01 -22.92 19.86
CA GLU A 25 4.10 -22.90 20.84
C GLU A 25 5.46 -22.80 20.13
N PHE A 26 5.61 -23.51 19.01
CA PHE A 26 6.80 -23.45 18.17
C PHE A 26 6.95 -22.08 17.50
N LEU A 27 5.86 -21.51 16.97
CA LEU A 27 5.87 -20.15 16.44
C LEU A 27 6.32 -19.15 17.51
N LEU A 28 5.76 -19.22 18.72
CA LEU A 28 6.14 -18.32 19.81
C LEU A 28 7.64 -18.43 20.14
N ALA A 29 8.17 -19.66 20.23
CA ALA A 29 9.59 -19.89 20.48
C ALA A 29 10.49 -19.29 19.37
N GLN A 30 10.10 -19.46 18.11
CA GLN A 30 10.81 -18.88 16.97
C GLN A 30 10.78 -17.34 16.99
N VAL A 31 9.61 -16.76 17.23
CA VAL A 31 9.43 -15.30 17.29
C VAL A 31 10.27 -14.70 18.43
N ILE A 32 10.28 -15.33 19.62
CA ILE A 32 11.16 -14.91 20.73
C ILE A 32 12.63 -14.93 20.29
N GLY A 33 13.09 -16.01 19.66
CA GLY A 33 14.48 -16.12 19.20
C GLY A 33 14.87 -15.09 18.14
N LEU A 34 13.96 -14.75 17.22
CA LEU A 34 14.18 -13.71 16.21
C LEU A 34 14.22 -12.31 16.84
N VAL A 35 13.26 -12.00 17.69
CA VAL A 35 13.17 -10.70 18.37
C VAL A 35 14.37 -10.48 19.28
N GLU A 36 14.81 -11.50 20.00
CA GLU A 36 16.00 -11.46 20.84
C GLU A 36 17.25 -11.13 20.01
N LYS A 37 17.46 -11.82 18.88
CA LYS A 37 18.58 -11.53 17.96
C LYS A 37 18.53 -10.09 17.46
N VAL A 38 17.37 -9.57 17.10
CA VAL A 38 17.22 -8.20 16.60
C VAL A 38 17.52 -7.18 17.70
N ILE A 39 16.91 -7.30 18.87
CA ILE A 39 17.05 -6.34 19.98
C ILE A 39 18.48 -6.30 20.52
N ASN A 40 19.15 -7.46 20.59
CA ASN A 40 20.52 -7.57 21.06
C ASN A 40 21.57 -7.21 19.99
N SER A 41 21.16 -6.99 18.74
CA SER A 41 22.08 -6.61 17.66
C SER A 41 22.30 -5.10 17.56
N ASP A 42 23.35 -4.73 16.83
CA ASP A 42 23.66 -3.35 16.43
C ASP A 42 22.84 -2.87 15.22
N ARG A 43 21.82 -3.63 14.80
CA ARG A 43 20.95 -3.26 13.66
C ARG A 43 19.99 -2.13 14.02
N ILE A 44 19.60 -2.00 15.29
CA ILE A 44 18.80 -0.87 15.76
C ILE A 44 19.72 0.31 16.08
N ARG A 45 19.79 1.27 15.15
CA ARG A 45 20.58 2.49 15.27
C ARG A 45 19.73 3.61 15.87
N ILE A 46 20.16 4.11 17.02
CA ILE A 46 19.55 5.26 17.70
C ILE A 46 20.36 6.50 17.34
N SER A 47 19.69 7.54 16.86
CA SER A 47 20.29 8.84 16.58
C SER A 47 19.70 9.89 17.53
N PRO A 48 20.52 10.71 18.22
CA PRO A 48 21.99 10.71 18.23
C PRO A 48 22.66 9.47 18.89
N PRO A 49 23.88 9.07 18.48
CA PRO A 49 24.56 7.85 19.00
C PRO A 49 24.82 7.85 20.51
N LEU A 50 24.94 9.03 21.13
CA LEU A 50 25.14 9.21 22.58
C LEU A 50 24.04 8.54 23.42
N PHE A 51 22.83 8.38 22.87
CA PHE A 51 21.73 7.71 23.56
C PHE A 51 21.82 6.18 23.52
N ASN A 52 22.72 5.63 22.71
CA ASN A 52 22.93 4.19 22.59
C ASN A 52 24.00 3.63 23.55
N GLN A 53 24.77 4.50 24.21
CA GLN A 53 25.88 4.12 25.08
C GLN A 53 25.41 3.73 26.50
N ASP A 54 24.25 4.22 26.92
CA ASP A 54 23.65 3.95 28.23
C ASP A 54 22.53 2.91 28.06
N GLU A 55 22.66 1.77 28.73
CA GLU A 55 21.69 0.66 28.64
C GLU A 55 20.29 1.08 29.07
N LEU A 56 20.16 1.96 30.08
CA LEU A 56 18.87 2.46 30.54
C LEU A 56 18.22 3.35 29.48
N ARG A 57 18.98 4.26 28.87
CA ARG A 57 18.48 5.13 27.79
C ARG A 57 18.09 4.35 26.56
N ARG A 58 18.93 3.39 26.14
CA ARG A 58 18.61 2.47 25.05
C ARG A 58 17.30 1.74 25.36
N ARG A 59 17.14 1.21 26.57
CA ARG A 59 15.92 0.52 27.00
C ARG A 59 14.68 1.41 26.91
N ILE A 60 14.75 2.64 27.42
CA ILE A 60 13.64 3.61 27.34
C ILE A 60 13.27 3.89 25.88
N LEU A 61 14.26 4.13 25.02
CA LEU A 61 14.02 4.44 23.61
C LEU A 61 13.43 3.25 22.83
N LEU A 62 13.86 2.03 23.13
CA LEU A 62 13.24 0.83 22.58
C LEU A 62 11.78 0.71 23.03
N THR A 63 11.48 0.92 24.32
CA THR A 63 10.10 0.91 24.83
C THR A 63 9.23 1.97 24.15
N LEU A 64 9.73 3.21 24.02
CA LEU A 64 8.99 4.30 23.37
C LEU A 64 8.72 4.06 21.88
N ASN A 65 9.53 3.23 21.23
CA ASN A 65 9.40 2.90 19.81
C ASN A 65 8.99 1.44 19.59
N MET A 66 8.45 0.76 20.61
CA MET A 66 8.20 -0.68 20.57
C MET A 66 7.26 -1.06 19.42
N THR A 67 6.20 -0.28 19.19
CA THR A 67 5.27 -0.49 18.08
C THR A 67 5.97 -0.44 16.71
N LYS A 68 6.95 0.45 16.53
CA LYS A 68 7.73 0.57 15.30
C LYS A 68 8.67 -0.63 15.12
N ILE A 69 9.27 -1.12 16.21
CA ILE A 69 10.14 -2.30 16.20
C ILE A 69 9.33 -3.55 15.86
N VAL A 70 8.20 -3.76 16.55
CA VAL A 70 7.26 -4.87 16.30
C VAL A 70 6.85 -4.87 14.82
N GLN A 71 6.40 -3.72 14.30
CA GLN A 71 6.00 -3.62 12.90
C GLN A 71 7.17 -3.94 11.95
N HIS A 72 8.36 -3.41 12.20
CA HIS A 72 9.51 -3.65 11.33
C HIS A 72 9.88 -5.13 11.27
N ILE A 73 9.87 -5.82 12.42
CA ILE A 73 10.15 -7.26 12.50
C ILE A 73 9.04 -8.04 11.78
N TRP A 74 7.78 -7.68 12.02
CA TRP A 74 6.65 -8.33 11.36
C TRP A 74 6.68 -8.18 9.83
N GLU A 75 6.91 -6.96 9.33
CA GLU A 75 7.04 -6.66 7.90
C GLU A 75 8.23 -7.36 7.24
N ALA A 76 9.26 -7.76 8.00
CA ALA A 76 10.36 -8.55 7.48
C ALA A 76 10.03 -10.05 7.43
N ILE A 77 9.34 -10.58 8.45
CA ILE A 77 9.00 -12.01 8.55
C ILE A 77 7.88 -12.39 7.59
N ARG A 78 6.86 -11.54 7.42
CA ARG A 78 5.67 -11.84 6.64
C ARG A 78 5.99 -12.16 5.17
N PRO A 79 6.75 -11.32 4.43
CA PRO A 79 7.04 -11.59 3.02
C PRO A 79 7.86 -12.87 2.80
N GLU A 80 8.81 -13.17 3.69
CA GLU A 80 9.68 -14.35 3.57
C GLU A 80 8.91 -15.68 3.73
N ASN A 81 7.84 -15.68 4.52
CA ASN A 81 6.99 -16.85 4.74
C ASN A 81 5.74 -16.89 3.84
N THR A 82 5.56 -15.91 2.95
CA THR A 82 4.37 -15.87 2.08
C THR A 82 4.64 -16.68 0.82
N GLU A 83 4.13 -17.92 0.77
CA GLU A 83 4.21 -18.77 -0.42
C GLU A 83 3.28 -18.30 -1.54
N GLN A 84 2.10 -17.76 -1.18
CA GLN A 84 1.10 -17.26 -2.12
C GLN A 84 0.35 -16.06 -1.54
N LEU A 85 0.10 -15.05 -2.38
CA LEU A 85 -0.78 -13.93 -2.07
C LEU A 85 -2.20 -14.27 -2.53
N VAL A 86 -3.12 -14.41 -1.58
CA VAL A 86 -4.54 -14.68 -1.85
C VAL A 86 -5.39 -13.49 -1.35
N PRO A 87 -6.16 -12.82 -2.23
CA PRO A 87 -7.04 -11.75 -1.80
C PRO A 87 -8.20 -12.29 -0.96
N VAL A 88 -8.51 -11.59 0.14
CA VAL A 88 -9.71 -11.82 0.94
C VAL A 88 -10.74 -10.77 0.58
N PHE A 89 -11.82 -11.19 -0.07
CA PHE A 89 -12.88 -10.31 -0.54
C PHE A 89 -13.91 -10.01 0.56
N ASP A 90 -14.61 -8.89 0.39
CA ASP A 90 -15.81 -8.61 1.16
C ASP A 90 -16.88 -9.68 0.88
N ASN A 91 -17.52 -10.20 1.92
CA ASN A 91 -18.51 -11.28 1.80
C ASN A 91 -19.80 -10.84 1.10
N GLN A 92 -20.15 -9.56 1.18
CA GLN A 92 -21.38 -9.00 0.60
C GLN A 92 -21.13 -8.44 -0.80
N TYR A 93 -20.01 -7.74 -0.99
CA TYR A 93 -19.66 -7.05 -2.23
C TYR A 93 -18.24 -7.40 -2.69
N PRO A 94 -17.99 -8.66 -3.11
CA PRO A 94 -16.65 -9.11 -3.49
C PRO A 94 -16.14 -8.44 -4.79
N ILE A 95 -17.06 -8.04 -5.67
CA ILE A 95 -16.78 -7.31 -6.90
C ILE A 95 -17.68 -6.07 -6.90
N ARG A 96 -17.13 -4.92 -7.26
CA ARG A 96 -17.85 -3.64 -7.35
C ARG A 96 -17.62 -3.00 -8.71
N SER A 97 -18.58 -2.19 -9.14
CA SER A 97 -18.49 -1.37 -10.34
C SER A 97 -18.62 0.10 -9.99
N THR A 98 -18.00 0.98 -10.79
CA THR A 98 -18.29 2.42 -10.73
C THR A 98 -19.74 2.73 -11.12
N GLY A 99 -20.43 1.80 -11.81
CA GLY A 99 -21.87 1.90 -12.07
C GLY A 99 -22.73 1.79 -10.79
N ASP A 100 -22.16 1.28 -9.69
CA ASP A 100 -22.86 1.16 -8.40
C ASP A 100 -22.68 2.42 -7.52
N VAL A 101 -21.97 3.44 -8.01
CA VAL A 101 -21.73 4.67 -7.25
C VAL A 101 -23.05 5.43 -7.14
N ARG A 102 -23.46 5.68 -5.90
CA ARG A 102 -24.67 6.45 -5.60
C ARG A 102 -24.42 7.92 -5.87
N THR A 103 -25.46 8.65 -6.28
CA THR A 103 -25.43 10.11 -6.38
C THR A 103 -24.92 10.75 -5.09
N TRP A 104 -23.97 11.68 -5.23
CA TRP A 104 -23.50 12.54 -4.16
C TRP A 104 -23.44 13.99 -4.63
N TYR A 105 -23.37 14.91 -3.69
CA TYR A 105 -23.31 16.35 -3.95
C TYR A 105 -21.99 16.88 -3.41
N THR A 106 -21.35 17.78 -4.17
CA THR A 106 -20.10 18.43 -3.77
C THR A 106 -20.15 19.91 -4.07
N GLY A 107 -19.55 20.72 -3.19
CA GLY A 107 -19.29 22.15 -3.44
C GLY A 107 -17.89 22.41 -3.99
N LYS A 108 -17.09 21.37 -4.19
CA LYS A 108 -15.73 21.48 -4.76
C LYS A 108 -15.80 21.73 -6.27
N PRO A 109 -14.78 22.37 -6.87
CA PRO A 109 -14.66 22.46 -8.31
C PRO A 109 -14.74 21.08 -8.96
N CYS A 110 -15.50 20.96 -10.03
CA CYS A 110 -15.57 19.75 -10.83
C CYS A 110 -15.76 20.11 -12.30
N GLU A 111 -15.24 19.27 -13.18
CA GLU A 111 -15.38 19.42 -14.62
C GLU A 111 -15.89 18.13 -15.24
N TRP A 112 -16.57 18.29 -16.37
CA TRP A 112 -16.99 17.17 -17.19
C TRP A 112 -15.78 16.59 -17.91
N ALA A 113 -15.69 15.26 -17.94
CA ALA A 113 -14.60 14.52 -18.56
C ALA A 113 -15.19 13.41 -19.44
N MET A 114 -14.71 13.29 -20.67
CA MET A 114 -15.29 12.44 -21.71
C MET A 114 -15.00 10.96 -21.48
N ARG A 115 -13.84 10.63 -20.94
CA ARG A 115 -13.38 9.26 -20.63
C ARG A 115 -13.45 8.92 -19.15
N SER A 116 -13.88 9.86 -18.30
CA SER A 116 -14.22 9.54 -16.91
C SER A 116 -15.48 8.67 -16.89
N HIS A 117 -15.42 7.50 -16.28
CA HIS A 117 -16.54 6.54 -16.30
C HIS A 117 -17.80 7.04 -15.54
N ILE A 118 -17.64 8.08 -14.72
CA ILE A 118 -18.74 8.77 -14.00
C ILE A 118 -19.00 10.18 -14.57
N ASN A 119 -18.46 10.49 -15.75
CA ASN A 119 -18.61 11.73 -16.52
C ASN A 119 -18.10 13.04 -15.87
N PHE A 120 -17.76 13.03 -14.58
CA PHE A 120 -17.24 14.19 -13.86
C PHE A 120 -16.00 13.83 -13.05
N ALA A 121 -15.11 14.80 -12.88
CA ALA A 121 -13.97 14.72 -12.00
C ALA A 121 -13.99 15.90 -11.02
N VAL A 122 -13.96 15.58 -9.73
CA VAL A 122 -13.92 16.56 -8.63
C VAL A 122 -12.47 16.84 -8.29
N TYR A 123 -12.05 18.10 -8.18
CA TYR A 123 -10.64 18.44 -7.94
C TYR A 123 -10.41 18.92 -6.51
N ASP A 124 -9.40 18.35 -5.85
CA ASP A 124 -8.93 18.80 -4.53
C ASP A 124 -7.74 19.77 -4.65
N SER A 125 -7.05 19.75 -5.79
CA SER A 125 -5.92 20.62 -6.09
C SER A 125 -5.85 20.99 -7.58
N THR A 126 -5.07 22.01 -7.92
CA THR A 126 -4.81 22.40 -9.32
C THR A 126 -3.98 21.36 -10.07
N TRP A 127 -3.14 20.59 -9.36
CA TRP A 127 -2.36 19.51 -9.96
C TRP A 127 -3.32 18.45 -10.49
N GLU A 128 -4.24 17.97 -9.64
CA GLU A 128 -5.24 16.93 -10.01
C GLU A 128 -6.06 17.26 -11.25
N ALA A 129 -6.39 18.54 -11.45
CA ALA A 129 -7.09 18.98 -12.65
C ALA A 129 -6.23 18.80 -13.91
N SER A 130 -4.93 19.05 -13.81
CA SER A 130 -3.97 18.86 -14.91
C SER A 130 -3.77 17.38 -15.24
N GLU A 131 -3.63 16.51 -14.23
CA GLU A 131 -3.53 15.07 -14.49
C GLU A 131 -4.85 14.51 -15.08
N ALA A 132 -6.00 14.90 -14.54
CA ALA A 132 -7.30 14.53 -15.09
C ALA A 132 -7.45 14.94 -16.57
N PHE A 133 -7.03 16.15 -16.92
CA PHE A 133 -7.03 16.62 -18.31
C PHE A 133 -6.14 15.74 -19.21
N ILE A 134 -4.94 15.37 -18.75
CA ILE A 134 -4.04 14.49 -19.51
C ILE A 134 -4.68 13.11 -19.68
N LEU A 135 -5.22 12.51 -18.61
CA LEU A 135 -5.88 11.21 -18.64
C LEU A 135 -7.05 11.17 -19.63
N ASP A 136 -7.83 12.26 -19.73
CA ASP A 136 -8.97 12.33 -20.62
C ASP A 136 -8.60 12.43 -22.11
N ASN A 137 -7.41 12.97 -22.39
CA ASN A 137 -6.93 13.24 -23.75
C ASN A 137 -5.87 12.24 -24.24
N ASP A 138 -5.25 11.45 -23.36
CA ASP A 138 -4.17 10.53 -23.70
C ASP A 138 -4.66 9.37 -24.58
N GLN A 139 -3.97 9.07 -25.68
CA GLN A 139 -4.38 8.02 -26.60
C GLN A 139 -4.29 6.59 -26.03
N ASN A 140 -3.55 6.36 -24.95
CA ASN A 140 -3.36 5.05 -24.32
C ASN A 140 -4.44 4.74 -23.27
N VAL A 141 -5.20 5.74 -22.83
CA VAL A 141 -6.26 5.60 -21.84
C VAL A 141 -7.58 5.24 -22.54
N GLU A 142 -8.21 4.14 -22.12
CA GLU A 142 -9.54 3.75 -22.56
C GLU A 142 -10.62 4.44 -21.72
N ALA A 143 -10.49 4.35 -20.40
CA ALA A 143 -11.37 4.99 -19.43
C ALA A 143 -10.59 5.27 -18.15
N TRP A 144 -11.05 6.23 -17.36
CA TRP A 144 -10.46 6.50 -16.06
C TRP A 144 -11.54 6.93 -15.06
N VAL A 145 -11.18 7.01 -13.79
CA VAL A 145 -12.02 7.60 -12.76
C VAL A 145 -11.15 8.12 -11.62
N LYS A 146 -11.47 9.31 -11.12
CA LYS A 146 -10.94 9.76 -9.84
C LYS A 146 -11.60 8.95 -8.73
N ASN A 147 -10.81 8.47 -7.77
CA ASN A 147 -11.30 7.73 -6.62
C ASN A 147 -11.96 8.66 -5.57
N ASP A 148 -13.00 9.37 -5.99
CA ASP A 148 -13.85 10.17 -5.12
C ASP A 148 -15.15 9.40 -4.89
N HIS A 149 -15.49 9.14 -3.62
CA HIS A 149 -16.69 8.40 -3.21
C HIS A 149 -16.86 6.96 -3.76
N LEU A 150 -15.91 6.41 -4.52
CA LEU A 150 -15.96 5.02 -4.99
C LEU A 150 -15.83 4.00 -3.84
N GLY A 151 -15.11 4.38 -2.79
CA GLY A 151 -14.78 3.49 -1.67
C GLY A 151 -13.71 2.46 -2.02
N PHE A 152 -12.86 2.75 -3.01
CA PHE A 152 -11.67 1.94 -3.28
C PHE A 152 -10.58 2.32 -2.27
N ASP A 153 -10.55 1.57 -1.16
CA ASP A 153 -9.60 1.76 -0.06
C ASP A 153 -8.70 0.52 0.08
N ILE A 154 -7.40 0.75 0.21
CA ILE A 154 -6.42 -0.28 0.51
C ILE A 154 -6.05 -0.16 1.99
N LEU A 155 -6.19 -1.25 2.74
CA LEU A 155 -5.74 -1.30 4.12
C LEU A 155 -4.23 -1.42 4.17
N TYR A 156 -3.60 -0.60 4.99
CA TYR A 156 -2.17 -0.65 5.23
C TYR A 156 -1.86 -0.44 6.70
N VAL A 157 -0.72 -0.96 7.16
CA VAL A 157 -0.25 -0.77 8.53
C VAL A 157 0.85 0.30 8.54
N ASN A 158 0.74 1.27 9.44
CA ASN A 158 1.78 2.28 9.64
C ASN A 158 1.90 2.67 11.12
N ASN A 159 3.10 2.51 11.66
CA ASN A 159 3.41 2.54 13.09
C ASN A 159 2.42 1.69 13.92
N GLY A 160 2.18 0.45 13.49
CA GLY A 160 1.28 -0.51 14.14
C GLY A 160 -0.22 -0.18 14.10
N VAL A 161 -0.61 0.90 13.42
CA VAL A 161 -2.02 1.29 13.27
C VAL A 161 -2.49 0.91 11.88
N VAL A 162 -3.60 0.16 11.81
CA VAL A 162 -4.32 -0.10 10.56
C VAL A 162 -4.93 1.21 10.07
N ARG A 163 -4.62 1.57 8.83
CA ARG A 163 -5.10 2.79 8.18
C ARG A 163 -5.66 2.44 6.81
N LYS A 164 -6.52 3.32 6.31
CA LYS A 164 -7.01 3.28 4.93
C LYS A 164 -6.16 4.20 4.07
N TYR A 165 -5.75 3.70 2.93
CA TYR A 165 -5.12 4.45 1.86
C TYR A 165 -6.08 4.46 0.66
N ARG A 166 -6.37 5.65 0.16
CA ARG A 166 -7.21 5.86 -1.02
C ARG A 166 -6.33 6.44 -2.12
N PRO A 167 -6.04 5.67 -3.19
CA PRO A 167 -5.30 6.20 -4.32
C PRO A 167 -6.09 7.23 -5.10
N ASP A 168 -5.44 8.10 -5.86
CA ASP A 168 -6.11 9.23 -6.54
C ASP A 168 -6.91 8.81 -7.78
N PHE A 169 -6.34 7.99 -8.68
CA PHE A 169 -6.98 7.59 -9.93
C PHE A 169 -6.94 6.09 -10.18
N LEU A 170 -8.00 5.58 -10.82
CA LEU A 170 -8.07 4.25 -11.42
C LEU A 170 -8.21 4.42 -12.93
N ILE A 171 -7.30 3.80 -13.69
CA ILE A 171 -7.18 4.00 -15.13
C ILE A 171 -7.26 2.65 -15.82
N ARG A 172 -8.12 2.52 -16.82
CA ARG A 172 -8.13 1.41 -17.75
C ARG A 172 -7.33 1.80 -18.98
N LEU A 173 -6.22 1.11 -19.21
CA LEU A 173 -5.39 1.29 -20.39
C LEU A 173 -5.96 0.49 -21.57
N LYS A 174 -5.71 0.94 -22.80
CA LYS A 174 -6.19 0.28 -24.02
C LYS A 174 -5.62 -1.13 -24.23
N ASN A 175 -4.51 -1.46 -23.60
CA ASN A 175 -3.98 -2.83 -23.58
C ASN A 175 -4.73 -3.76 -22.59
N GLY A 176 -5.79 -3.27 -21.92
CA GLY A 176 -6.63 -4.03 -21.01
C GLY A 176 -6.15 -4.05 -19.55
N LYS A 177 -5.00 -3.45 -19.23
CA LYS A 177 -4.51 -3.34 -17.85
C LYS A 177 -5.25 -2.25 -17.07
N MET A 178 -5.34 -2.46 -15.75
CA MET A 178 -5.76 -1.45 -14.79
C MET A 178 -4.52 -0.82 -14.14
N LEU A 179 -4.41 0.49 -14.19
CA LEU A 179 -3.35 1.27 -13.54
C LEU A 179 -3.94 2.08 -12.39
N VAL A 180 -3.37 1.91 -11.19
CA VAL A 180 -3.62 2.78 -10.04
C VAL A 180 -2.57 3.90 -10.03
N LEU A 181 -2.99 5.14 -10.17
CA LEU A 181 -2.09 6.30 -10.19
C LEU A 181 -2.28 7.17 -8.95
N GLU A 182 -1.18 7.45 -8.26
CA GLU A 182 -1.12 8.40 -7.15
C GLU A 182 -0.43 9.70 -7.61
N VAL A 183 -0.92 10.85 -7.17
CA VAL A 183 -0.28 12.15 -7.38
C VAL A 183 0.38 12.62 -6.07
N LYS A 184 1.66 12.98 -6.13
CA LYS A 184 2.45 13.40 -4.95
C LYS A 184 3.44 14.51 -5.26
N GLY A 185 3.42 15.58 -4.47
CA GLY A 185 4.48 16.61 -4.54
C GLY A 185 5.81 16.19 -3.89
N GLN A 186 5.77 15.53 -2.73
CA GLN A 186 6.96 15.06 -2.02
C GLN A 186 6.71 13.69 -1.38
N ASP A 187 7.74 12.86 -1.39
CA ASP A 187 7.68 11.51 -0.87
C ASP A 187 8.03 11.43 0.62
N SER A 188 7.10 10.92 1.44
CA SER A 188 7.34 10.68 2.86
C SER A 188 7.55 9.19 3.15
N GLN A 189 8.12 8.86 4.33
CA GLN A 189 8.21 7.47 4.78
C GLN A 189 6.84 6.78 4.83
N LYS A 190 5.78 7.52 5.16
CA LYS A 190 4.40 7.02 5.17
C LYS A 190 3.95 6.63 3.76
N ASP A 191 4.39 7.34 2.73
CA ASP A 191 4.02 7.06 1.34
C ASP A 191 4.75 5.84 0.79
N LYS A 192 5.98 5.57 1.27
CA LYS A 192 6.66 4.28 1.01
C LYS A 192 5.87 3.09 1.56
N SER A 193 5.38 3.18 2.79
CA SER A 193 4.54 2.12 3.38
C SER A 193 3.25 1.92 2.58
N LYS A 194 2.52 2.99 2.23
CA LYS A 194 1.31 2.87 1.38
C LYS A 194 1.60 2.14 0.08
N ARG A 195 2.69 2.51 -0.61
CA ARG A 195 3.09 1.91 -1.89
C ARG A 195 3.45 0.43 -1.78
N SER A 196 4.11 0.02 -0.69
CA SER A 196 4.39 -1.41 -0.47
C SER A 196 3.11 -2.23 -0.40
N PHE A 197 2.09 -1.73 0.30
CA PHE A 197 0.79 -2.41 0.41
C PHE A 197 -0.01 -2.34 -0.89
N LEU A 198 0.05 -1.22 -1.63
CA LEU A 198 -0.53 -1.13 -2.98
C LEU A 198 0.12 -2.13 -3.95
N SER A 199 1.44 -2.25 -3.92
CA SER A 199 2.19 -3.22 -4.74
C SER A 199 1.78 -4.65 -4.44
N GLU A 200 1.63 -4.99 -3.16
CA GLU A 200 1.14 -6.29 -2.75
C GLU A 200 -0.30 -6.56 -3.21
N TRP A 201 -1.17 -5.55 -3.08
CA TRP A 201 -2.56 -5.61 -3.54
C TRP A 201 -2.64 -5.84 -5.06
N CYS A 202 -1.91 -5.08 -5.86
CA CYS A 202 -1.86 -5.23 -7.32
C CYS A 202 -1.38 -6.63 -7.73
N LYS A 203 -0.34 -7.16 -7.05
CA LYS A 203 0.16 -8.52 -7.28
C LYS A 203 -0.90 -9.58 -6.95
N ALA A 204 -1.57 -9.46 -5.80
CA ALA A 204 -2.61 -10.40 -5.38
C ALA A 204 -3.80 -10.40 -6.35
N SER A 205 -4.29 -9.21 -6.73
CA SER A 205 -5.39 -9.04 -7.69
C SER A 205 -5.04 -9.61 -9.07
N THR A 206 -3.83 -9.36 -9.56
CA THR A 206 -3.35 -9.89 -10.85
C THR A 206 -3.20 -11.41 -10.80
N THR A 207 -2.61 -11.96 -9.72
CA THR A 207 -2.36 -13.40 -9.58
C THR A 207 -3.66 -14.20 -9.45
N GLN A 208 -4.67 -13.62 -8.79
CA GLN A 208 -5.99 -14.24 -8.67
C GLN A 208 -6.72 -14.32 -10.02
N GLY A 209 -6.39 -13.46 -10.99
CA GLY A 209 -6.82 -13.55 -12.40
C GLY A 209 -8.27 -13.15 -12.70
N GLY A 210 -9.14 -13.03 -11.67
CA GLY A 210 -10.57 -12.75 -11.84
C GLY A 210 -10.91 -11.30 -12.20
N VAL A 211 -10.00 -10.35 -11.96
CA VAL A 211 -10.24 -8.90 -12.12
C VAL A 211 -9.26 -8.22 -13.08
N GLY A 212 -8.55 -9.00 -13.90
CA GLY A 212 -7.55 -8.51 -14.85
C GLY A 212 -6.18 -8.23 -14.24
N VAL A 213 -5.31 -7.59 -15.03
CA VAL A 213 -3.94 -7.23 -14.61
C VAL A 213 -3.94 -5.83 -14.00
N TRP A 214 -3.39 -5.70 -12.80
CA TRP A 214 -3.31 -4.45 -12.05
C TRP A 214 -1.85 -4.04 -11.84
N GLU A 215 -1.55 -2.80 -12.21
CA GLU A 215 -0.27 -2.13 -12.01
C GLU A 215 -0.50 -0.83 -11.23
N TRP A 216 0.59 -0.22 -10.74
CA TRP A 216 0.53 1.06 -10.03
C TRP A 216 1.74 1.92 -10.36
N ASP A 217 1.56 3.23 -10.30
CA ASP A 217 2.66 4.20 -10.38
C ASP A 217 2.35 5.49 -9.58
N VAL A 218 3.35 6.36 -9.45
CA VAL A 218 3.23 7.67 -8.81
C VAL A 218 3.70 8.77 -9.75
N SER A 219 2.81 9.72 -10.00
CA SER A 219 3.14 10.99 -10.64
C SER A 219 3.66 11.98 -9.61
N TYR A 220 4.82 12.57 -9.89
CA TYR A 220 5.40 13.65 -9.09
C TYR A 220 5.21 15.02 -9.73
N ASN A 221 4.89 15.05 -11.02
CA ASN A 221 4.62 16.24 -11.79
C ASN A 221 3.60 15.91 -12.89
N PRO A 222 2.57 16.73 -13.14
CA PRO A 222 1.64 16.50 -14.24
C PRO A 222 2.31 16.13 -15.58
N SER A 223 3.50 16.66 -15.87
CA SER A 223 4.22 16.36 -17.12
C SER A 223 4.70 14.92 -17.27
N ASP A 224 4.86 14.17 -16.16
CA ASP A 224 5.35 12.78 -16.18
C ASP A 224 4.23 11.76 -16.50
N VAL A 225 2.96 12.15 -16.37
CA VAL A 225 1.81 11.25 -16.52
C VAL A 225 1.80 10.60 -17.91
N HIS A 226 2.08 11.35 -18.96
CA HIS A 226 2.12 10.80 -20.33
C HIS A 226 3.18 9.70 -20.47
N GLU A 227 4.35 9.88 -19.87
CA GLU A 227 5.43 8.90 -19.92
C GLU A 227 5.06 7.63 -19.13
N ILE A 228 4.48 7.80 -17.94
CA ILE A 228 3.96 6.70 -17.12
C ILE A 228 2.96 5.86 -17.92
N LEU A 229 1.96 6.51 -18.54
CA LEU A 229 0.95 5.84 -19.35
C LEU A 229 1.56 5.06 -20.51
N LEU A 230 2.55 5.64 -21.21
CA LEU A 230 3.27 4.96 -22.29
C LEU A 230 4.04 3.73 -21.78
N GLN A 231 4.78 3.86 -20.68
CA GLN A 231 5.58 2.76 -20.11
C GLN A 231 4.70 1.55 -19.75
N HIS A 232 3.55 1.79 -19.12
CA HIS A 232 2.61 0.73 -18.74
C HIS A 232 1.82 0.17 -19.92
N ASN A 233 1.57 0.98 -20.97
CA ASN A 233 0.92 0.51 -22.19
C ASN A 233 1.84 -0.40 -23.03
N HIS A 234 3.15 -0.12 -23.05
CA HIS A 234 4.15 -0.88 -23.82
C HIS A 234 4.73 -2.10 -23.11
N HIS A 235 4.63 -2.20 -21.78
CA HIS A 235 5.06 -3.39 -21.01
C HIS A 235 4.18 -4.62 -21.31
N ASN A 236 4.29 -5.18 -22.51
CA ASN A 236 4.02 -6.59 -22.75
C ASN A 236 5.29 -7.36 -22.36
N ASN A 237 5.25 -8.11 -21.26
CA ASN A 237 6.28 -9.13 -21.07
C ASN A 237 6.22 -10.10 -22.26
N PRO A 238 7.37 -10.50 -22.83
CA PRO A 238 7.41 -11.45 -23.92
C PRO A 238 6.79 -12.76 -23.42
N ILE A 239 5.79 -13.25 -24.14
CA ILE A 239 5.31 -14.62 -24.00
C ILE A 239 6.54 -15.51 -24.24
N THR A 240 6.99 -16.19 -23.19
CA THR A 240 7.99 -17.25 -23.29
C THR A 240 7.44 -18.32 -24.22
N ASN A 241 8.14 -18.55 -25.34
CA ASN A 241 8.00 -19.74 -26.18
C ASN A 241 8.45 -20.99 -25.42
#